data_AF-A0A957KXS7-F1
#
_entry.id   AF-A0A957KXS7-F1
#
_cell.length_a   1.000
_cell.length_b   1.000
_cell.length_c   1.000
_cell.angle_alpha   90.00
_cell.angle_beta   90.00
_cell.angle_gamma   90.00
#
_symmetry.space_group_name_H-M   'P 1'
#
loop_
_entity.id
_entity.type
_entity.pdbx_description
1 polymer ?
#
loop_
_entity_poly.entity_id
_entity_poly.type
_entity_poly.pdbx_seq_one_letter_code
_entity_poly.pdbx_strand_id
1 'polypeptide(L)'
;FRRQPQAFESLQAEFARYVEGGPEASGFVSEDGIHETTLDGRQAFEVLTQTDPELIAAEDRPDTTLYIIAVYADNGVTYYVTATAPTEDWEEMWPIFQVMIASFEVLE
;
A
#
# COMPACT_ATOMS: atom_id res chain seq x y z
N PHE A 1 -15.93 18.89 -14.88
CA PHE A 1 -14.77 17.99 -14.96
C PHE A 1 -15.26 16.57 -14.70
N ARG A 2 -15.47 15.77 -15.76
CA ARG A 2 -15.82 14.34 -15.69
C ARG A 2 -14.97 13.61 -16.71
N ARG A 3 -13.73 13.33 -16.32
CA ARG A 3 -12.84 12.37 -16.98
C ARG A 3 -12.08 11.73 -15.83
N GLN A 4 -12.42 10.49 -15.44
CA GLN A 4 -11.55 9.62 -14.64
C GLN A 4 -12.07 8.20 -14.32
N PRO A 5 -13.23 7.68 -14.78
CA PRO A 5 -13.56 6.26 -14.53
C PRO A 5 -12.47 5.30 -15.04
N GLN A 6 -11.95 5.56 -16.25
CA GLN A 6 -10.89 4.73 -16.85
C GLN A 6 -9.54 4.84 -16.14
N ALA A 7 -9.17 6.03 -15.64
CA ALA A 7 -7.89 6.21 -14.96
C ALA A 7 -7.90 5.55 -13.56
N PHE A 8 -9.05 5.57 -12.89
CA PHE A 8 -9.24 4.90 -11.60
C PHE A 8 -9.28 3.37 -11.74
N GLU A 9 -10.04 2.84 -12.71
CA GLU A 9 -10.02 1.41 -13.04
C GLU A 9 -8.62 0.93 -13.45
N SER A 10 -7.86 1.76 -14.17
CA SER A 10 -6.47 1.45 -14.50
C SER A 10 -5.55 1.46 -13.27
N LEU A 11 -5.76 2.40 -12.33
CA LEU A 11 -5.00 2.47 -11.09
C LEU A 11 -5.21 1.21 -10.24
N GLN A 12 -6.46 0.77 -10.08
CA GLN A 12 -6.75 -0.45 -9.32
C GLN A 12 -6.03 -1.67 -9.91
N ALA A 13 -6.12 -1.83 -11.23
CA ALA A 13 -5.50 -2.95 -11.93
C ALA A 13 -3.96 -2.87 -11.93
N GLU A 14 -3.40 -1.66 -11.94
CA GLU A 14 -1.96 -1.43 -11.80
C GLU A 14 -1.49 -1.75 -10.38
N PHE A 15 -2.21 -1.28 -9.37
CA PHE A 15 -1.88 -1.51 -7.98
C PHE A 15 -1.97 -2.99 -7.62
N ALA A 16 -3.00 -3.70 -8.07
CA ALA A 16 -3.10 -5.14 -7.91
C ALA A 16 -1.89 -5.87 -8.51
N ARG A 17 -1.47 -5.49 -9.72
CA ARG A 17 -0.26 -6.04 -10.36
C ARG A 17 1.02 -5.70 -9.60
N TYR A 18 1.11 -4.51 -9.02
CA TYR A 18 2.24 -4.11 -8.18
C TYR A 18 2.31 -4.96 -6.90
N VAL A 19 1.18 -5.20 -6.24
CA VAL A 19 1.08 -6.02 -5.03
C VAL A 19 1.45 -7.49 -5.34
N GLU A 20 0.86 -8.06 -6.39
CA GLU A 20 1.12 -9.43 -6.83
C GLU A 20 2.59 -9.65 -7.21
N GLY A 21 3.14 -8.74 -8.03
CA GLY A 21 4.50 -8.87 -8.56
C GLY A 21 5.61 -8.42 -7.60
N GLY A 22 5.27 -7.75 -6.50
CA GLY A 22 6.22 -7.19 -5.54
C GLY A 22 6.10 -7.85 -4.16
N PRO A 23 5.31 -7.28 -3.23
CA PRO A 23 5.09 -7.84 -1.90
C PRO A 23 4.70 -9.32 -1.91
N GLU A 24 3.68 -9.72 -2.66
CA GLU A 24 3.18 -11.11 -2.61
C GLU A 24 4.20 -12.10 -3.17
N ALA A 25 4.82 -11.78 -4.32
CA ALA A 25 5.93 -12.56 -4.86
C ALA A 25 7.14 -12.67 -3.90
N SER A 26 7.27 -11.74 -2.95
CA SER A 26 8.34 -11.73 -1.94
C SER A 26 7.97 -12.47 -0.65
N GLY A 27 6.75 -12.99 -0.55
CA GLY A 27 6.28 -13.74 0.61
C GLY A 27 5.45 -12.93 1.60
N PHE A 28 4.82 -11.84 1.16
CA PHE A 28 3.80 -11.15 1.95
C PHE A 28 2.40 -11.62 1.57
N VAL A 29 1.48 -11.60 2.53
CA VAL A 29 0.08 -11.95 2.33
C VAL A 29 -0.82 -10.86 2.91
N SER A 30 -1.97 -10.63 2.28
CA SER A 30 -3.02 -9.74 2.79
C SER A 30 -4.25 -10.55 3.18
N GLU A 31 -4.79 -10.31 4.38
CA GLU A 31 -6.03 -10.98 4.82
C GLU A 31 -7.28 -10.28 4.28
N ASP A 32 -7.27 -8.95 4.24
CA ASP A 32 -8.44 -8.13 3.89
C ASP A 32 -8.42 -7.64 2.43
N GLY A 33 -7.29 -7.80 1.74
CA GLY A 33 -7.12 -7.43 0.34
C GLY A 33 -6.97 -5.92 0.10
N ILE A 34 -7.18 -5.49 -1.13
CA ILE A 34 -7.05 -4.08 -1.55
C ILE A 34 -8.35 -3.32 -1.22
N HIS A 35 -8.22 -2.16 -0.59
CA HIS A 35 -9.32 -1.27 -0.24
C HIS A 35 -9.26 0.07 -0.97
N GLU A 36 -10.42 0.68 -1.21
CA GLU A 36 -10.53 2.06 -1.68
C GLU A 36 -10.39 3.04 -0.50
N THR A 37 -9.64 4.11 -0.71
CA THR A 37 -9.35 5.13 0.30
C THR A 37 -9.18 6.50 -0.36
N THR A 38 -8.74 7.49 0.42
CA THR A 38 -8.38 8.81 -0.11
C THR A 38 -7.06 9.30 0.47
N LEU A 39 -6.21 9.87 -0.39
CA LEU A 39 -4.96 10.53 0.01
C LEU A 39 -4.89 11.90 -0.66
N ASP A 40 -4.65 12.96 0.10
CA ASP A 40 -4.62 14.34 -0.40
C ASP A 40 -5.88 14.73 -1.21
N GLY A 41 -7.06 14.29 -0.73
CA GLY A 41 -8.35 14.51 -1.40
C GLY A 41 -8.56 13.75 -2.72
N ARG A 42 -7.58 12.92 -3.13
CA ARG A 42 -7.62 12.10 -4.34
C ARG A 42 -8.05 10.68 -3.99
N GLN A 43 -8.71 10.01 -4.93
CA GLN A 43 -9.00 8.58 -4.78
C GLN A 43 -7.68 7.79 -4.79
N ALA A 44 -7.59 6.83 -3.89
CA ALA A 44 -6.43 5.99 -3.71
C ALA A 44 -6.85 4.56 -3.39
N PHE A 45 -5.90 3.63 -3.45
CA PHE A 45 -6.07 2.26 -3.01
C PHE A 45 -5.02 1.91 -1.97
N GLU A 46 -5.39 1.17 -0.95
CA GLU A 46 -4.47 0.73 0.10
C GLU A 46 -4.53 -0.79 0.29
N VAL A 47 -3.44 -1.34 0.83
CA VAL A 47 -3.37 -2.73 1.30
C VAL A 47 -2.46 -2.80 2.53
N LEU A 48 -2.87 -3.60 3.50
CA LEU A 48 -2.03 -4.04 4.60
C LEU A 48 -1.61 -5.48 4.33
N THR A 49 -0.31 -5.76 4.39
CA THR A 49 0.25 -7.09 4.20
C THR A 49 1.19 -7.44 5.34
N GLN A 50 1.35 -8.73 5.61
CA GLN A 50 2.28 -9.26 6.60
C GLN A 50 3.08 -10.38 5.96
N THR A 51 4.27 -10.66 6.51
CA THR A 51 5.08 -11.79 6.03
C THR A 51 4.33 -13.10 6.27
N ASP A 52 4.32 -14.00 5.28
CA ASP A 52 3.68 -15.30 5.40
C ASP A 52 4.25 -16.08 6.60
N PRO A 53 3.42 -16.49 7.58
CA PRO A 53 3.86 -17.28 8.72
C PRO A 53 4.60 -18.57 8.35
N GLU A 54 4.25 -19.20 7.22
CA GLU A 54 4.92 -20.41 6.74
C GLU A 54 6.35 -20.10 6.29
N LEU A 55 6.59 -18.94 5.66
CA LEU A 55 7.92 -18.50 5.25
C LEU A 55 8.76 -18.03 6.44
N ILE A 56 8.17 -17.40 7.46
CA ILE A 56 8.86 -17.08 8.71
C ILE A 56 9.41 -18.36 9.33
N ALA A 57 8.59 -19.40 9.46
CA ALA A 57 8.99 -20.67 10.05
C ALA A 57 10.01 -21.43 9.21
N ALA A 58 9.93 -21.35 7.88
CA ALA A 58 10.81 -22.08 6.97
C ALA A 58 12.18 -21.41 6.78
N GLU A 59 12.23 -20.08 6.76
CA GLU A 59 13.42 -19.30 6.37
C GLU A 59 14.00 -18.43 7.50
N ASP A 60 13.43 -18.49 8.71
CA ASP A 60 13.83 -17.65 9.85
C ASP A 60 13.78 -16.14 9.49
N ARG A 61 12.76 -15.76 8.70
CA ARG A 61 12.55 -14.37 8.28
C ARG A 61 11.92 -13.56 9.40
N PRO A 62 12.27 -12.27 9.55
CA PRO A 62 11.62 -11.42 10.52
C PRO A 62 10.15 -11.17 10.13
N ASP A 63 9.26 -11.32 11.10
CA ASP A 63 7.85 -10.97 10.93
C ASP A 63 7.73 -9.46 10.68
N THR A 64 7.27 -9.11 9.48
CA THR A 64 7.24 -7.73 8.99
C THR A 64 5.85 -7.40 8.48
N THR A 65 5.33 -6.24 8.90
CA THR A 65 4.09 -5.65 8.40
C THR A 65 4.40 -4.52 7.43
N LEU A 66 3.68 -4.50 6.30
CA LEU A 66 3.81 -3.52 5.23
C LEU A 66 2.43 -2.93 4.93
N TYR A 67 2.33 -1.61 4.97
CA TYR A 67 1.18 -0.87 4.47
C TYR A 67 1.58 -0.15 3.19
N ILE A 68 0.75 -0.24 2.16
CA ILE A 68 0.98 0.40 0.87
C ILE A 68 -0.25 1.17 0.48
N ILE A 69 -0.08 2.41 0.03
CA ILE A 69 -1.14 3.22 -0.56
C ILE A 69 -0.68 3.74 -1.93
N ALA A 70 -1.53 3.55 -2.94
CA ALA A 70 -1.33 4.02 -4.31
C ALA A 70 -2.29 5.17 -4.61
N VAL A 71 -1.76 6.31 -5.05
CA VAL A 71 -2.54 7.50 -5.44
C VAL A 71 -2.14 7.95 -6.84
N TYR A 72 -3.14 8.31 -7.64
CA TYR A 72 -2.93 8.80 -9.01
C TYR A 72 -2.96 10.33 -9.05
N ALA A 73 -1.91 10.91 -9.62
CA ALA A 73 -1.79 12.34 -9.84
C ALA A 73 -2.37 12.75 -11.20
N ASP A 74 -2.81 14.00 -11.31
CA ASP A 74 -3.45 14.51 -12.54
C ASP A 74 -2.48 14.57 -13.73
N ASN A 75 -1.18 14.61 -13.47
CA ASN A 75 -0.11 14.55 -14.48
C ASN A 75 0.12 13.13 -15.04
N GLY A 76 -0.61 12.12 -14.56
CA GLY A 76 -0.53 10.74 -15.01
C GLY A 76 0.49 9.88 -14.28
N VAL A 77 1.05 10.36 -13.17
CA VAL A 77 1.97 9.61 -12.33
C VAL A 77 1.22 8.89 -11.20
N THR A 78 1.55 7.63 -10.98
CA THR A 78 1.11 6.88 -9.80
C THR A 78 2.19 6.97 -8.73
N TYR A 79 1.82 7.39 -7.53
CA TYR A 79 2.68 7.39 -6.36
C TYR A 79 2.32 6.20 -5.46
N TYR A 80 3.34 5.47 -5.02
CA TYR A 80 3.21 4.41 -4.03
C TYR A 80 3.90 4.87 -2.75
N VAL A 81 3.15 4.98 -1.66
CA VAL A 81 3.68 5.28 -0.34
C VAL A 81 3.66 4.00 0.47
N THR A 82 4.82 3.63 1.03
CA THR A 82 4.97 2.39 1.79
C THR A 82 5.42 2.68 3.20
N ALA A 83 4.77 2.07 4.18
CA ALA A 83 5.19 2.06 5.58
C ALA A 83 5.51 0.62 5.98
N THR A 84 6.66 0.42 6.63
CA THR A 84 7.17 -0.91 6.96
C THR A 84 7.73 -0.90 8.36
N ALA A 85 7.36 -1.92 9.16
CA ALA A 85 7.92 -2.14 10.49
C ALA A 85 7.90 -3.63 10.83
N PRO A 86 8.70 -4.08 11.82
CA PRO A 86 8.45 -5.35 12.48
C PRO A 86 7.00 -5.44 12.94
N THR A 87 6.38 -6.61 12.80
CA THR A 87 4.95 -6.80 13.12
C THR A 87 4.67 -6.51 14.60
N GLU A 88 5.60 -6.82 15.50
CA GLU A 88 5.48 -6.54 16.94
C GLU A 88 5.47 -5.04 17.27
N ASP A 89 6.09 -4.20 16.45
CA ASP A 89 6.18 -2.76 16.63
C ASP A 89 5.08 -2.00 15.87
N TRP A 90 4.25 -2.70 15.08
CA TRP A 90 3.31 -2.09 14.15
C TRP A 90 2.34 -1.13 14.84
N GLU A 91 1.73 -1.54 15.96
CA GLU A 91 0.76 -0.72 16.68
C GLU A 91 1.38 0.56 17.26
N GLU A 92 2.64 0.50 17.70
CA GLU A 92 3.36 1.67 18.20
C GLU A 92 3.77 2.62 17.07
N MET A 93 4.18 2.06 15.93
CA MET A 93 4.66 2.82 14.78
C MET A 93 3.53 3.41 13.94
N TRP A 94 2.34 2.79 13.94
CA TRP A 94 1.23 3.17 13.08
C TRP A 94 0.81 4.64 13.22
N PRO A 95 0.66 5.23 14.42
CA PRO A 95 0.36 6.66 14.55
C PRO A 95 1.39 7.56 13.87
N ILE A 96 2.68 7.18 13.86
CA ILE A 96 3.75 7.93 13.19
C ILE A 96 3.59 7.81 11.68
N PHE A 97 3.33 6.61 11.17
CA PHE A 97 3.05 6.38 9.75
C PHE A 97 1.82 7.16 9.28
N GLN A 98 0.75 7.20 10.07
CA GLN A 98 -0.44 7.98 9.75
C GLN A 98 -0.12 9.47 9.63
N VAL A 99 0.70 10.04 10.51
CA VAL A 99 1.11 11.45 10.40
C VAL A 99 1.92 11.70 9.12
N MET A 100 2.84 10.80 8.78
CA MET A 100 3.64 10.92 7.55
C MET A 100 2.78 10.81 6.29
N ILE A 101 1.88 9.83 6.24
CA ILE A 101 0.94 9.61 5.13
C ILE A 101 -0.01 10.82 5.01
N ALA A 102 -0.57 11.29 6.12
CA ALA A 102 -1.46 12.45 6.11
C ALA A 102 -0.77 13.76 5.70
N SER A 103 0.56 13.83 5.82
CA SER A 103 1.37 14.98 5.38
C SER A 103 1.87 14.84 3.93
N PHE A 104 1.54 13.73 3.25
CA PHE A 104 1.92 13.52 1.86
C PHE A 104 1.07 14.40 0.95
N GLU A 105 1.73 15.26 0.18
CA GLU A 105 1.10 16.16 -0.80
C GLU A 105 1.56 15.81 -2.20
N VAL A 106 0.60 15.68 -3.13
CA VAL A 106 0.90 15.44 -4.55
C VAL A 106 1.00 16.79 -5.25
N LEU A 107 2.23 17.25 -5.50
CA LEU A 107 2.50 18.49 -6.22
C LEU A 107 2.31 18.32 -7.73
N GLU A 108 1.72 19.33 -8.37
CA GLU A 108 1.40 19.37 -9.82
C GLU A 108 2.61 19.65 -10.72
#